data_AF-A0A6N0JN45-F1
#
_entry.id   AF-A0A6N0JN45-F1
#
_cell.length_a   1.000
_cell.length_b   1.000
_cell.length_c   1.000
_cell.angle_alpha   90.00
_cell.angle_beta   90.00
_cell.angle_gamma   90.00
#
_symmetry.space_group_name_H-M   'P 1'
#
loop_
_entity.id
_entity.type
_entity.pdbx_description
1 polymer ?
#
loop_
_entity_poly.entity_id
_entity_poly.type
_entity_poly.pdbx_seq_one_letter_code
_entity_poly.pdbx_strand_id
1 'polypeptide(L)'
;MQALTYDAMRADLSATFPGFWMRPLREFGGQWKDAVGIWAGGDDTAMPDGLPILWTLECADPDHYDGHVHHAFLAWLKARGWAYELYDAATLFIVPQSYFDLPLRS
;
A
#
# COMPACT_ATOMS: atom_id res chain seq x y z
N MET A 1 -15.05 -12.42 -11.62
CA MET A 1 -13.94 -11.55 -11.17
C MET A 1 -12.73 -12.47 -11.00
N GLN A 2 -11.65 -12.29 -11.77
CA GLN A 2 -10.43 -13.08 -11.56
C GLN A 2 -9.89 -12.79 -10.16
N ALA A 3 -9.39 -13.83 -9.47
CA ALA A 3 -8.74 -13.63 -8.19
C ALA A 3 -7.51 -12.73 -8.40
N LEU A 4 -7.44 -11.63 -7.64
CA LEU A 4 -6.27 -10.77 -7.66
C LEU A 4 -5.07 -11.59 -7.14
N THR A 5 -3.92 -11.51 -7.83
CA THR A 5 -2.68 -12.21 -7.43
C THR A 5 -1.61 -11.22 -7.03
N TYR A 6 -0.62 -11.66 -6.25
CA TYR A 6 0.56 -10.86 -5.92
C TYR A 6 1.25 -10.32 -7.19
N ASP A 7 1.46 -11.18 -8.19
CA ASP A 7 2.17 -10.77 -9.42
C ASP A 7 1.40 -9.69 -10.20
N ALA A 8 0.07 -9.78 -10.25
CA ALA A 8 -0.77 -8.77 -10.89
C ALA A 8 -0.70 -7.43 -10.14
N MET A 9 -0.78 -7.46 -8.80
CA MET A 9 -0.65 -6.25 -7.98
C MET A 9 0.72 -5.62 -8.15
N ARG A 10 1.78 -6.43 -8.07
CA ARG A 10 3.17 -5.98 -8.19
C ARG A 10 3.40 -5.33 -9.55
N ALA A 11 2.94 -5.97 -10.63
CA ALA A 11 3.14 -5.44 -11.97
C ALA A 11 2.50 -4.04 -12.15
N ASP A 12 1.27 -3.85 -11.67
CA ASP A 12 0.56 -2.57 -11.76
C ASP A 12 1.17 -1.50 -10.84
N LEU A 13 1.59 -1.88 -9.62
CA LEU A 13 2.30 -0.99 -8.70
C LEU A 13 3.66 -0.57 -9.28
N SER A 14 4.48 -1.51 -9.78
CA SER A 14 5.77 -1.22 -10.41
C SER A 14 5.64 -0.39 -11.68
N ALA A 15 4.55 -0.54 -12.45
CA ALA A 15 4.32 0.25 -13.65
C ALA A 15 4.05 1.73 -13.34
N THR A 16 3.38 2.01 -12.22
CA THR A 16 3.08 3.39 -11.80
C THR A 16 4.19 3.98 -10.92
N PHE A 17 4.77 3.16 -10.04
CA PHE A 17 5.74 3.57 -9.02
C PHE A 17 6.98 2.66 -9.09
N PRO A 18 7.84 2.81 -10.11
CA PRO A 18 8.96 1.89 -10.36
C PRO A 18 10.04 1.91 -9.27
N GLY A 19 10.12 2.97 -8.47
CA GLY A 19 11.07 3.10 -7.35
C GLY A 19 10.58 2.46 -6.05
N PHE A 20 9.33 1.98 -6.00
CA PHE A 20 8.73 1.52 -4.76
C PHE A 20 9.29 0.16 -4.37
N TRP A 21 9.77 0.02 -3.15
CA TRP A 21 10.23 -1.27 -2.65
C TRP A 21 9.01 -2.14 -2.36
N MET A 22 9.08 -3.41 -2.75
CA MET A 22 7.95 -4.35 -2.67
C MET A 22 8.42 -5.76 -2.35
N ARG A 23 7.70 -6.43 -1.44
CA ARG A 23 7.79 -7.87 -1.20
C ARG A 23 6.40 -8.50 -1.07
N PRO A 24 6.24 -9.81 -1.31
CA PRO A 24 4.98 -10.50 -1.01
C PRO A 24 4.64 -10.36 0.47
N LEU A 25 3.42 -9.94 0.78
CA LEU A 25 2.99 -9.69 2.16
C LEU A 25 3.08 -10.95 3.05
N ARG A 26 2.87 -12.13 2.47
CA ARG A 26 3.07 -13.43 3.15
C ARG A 26 4.47 -13.62 3.74
N GLU A 27 5.49 -12.96 3.20
CA GLU A 27 6.86 -13.04 3.72
C GLU A 27 7.05 -12.26 5.02
N PHE A 28 6.16 -11.31 5.32
CA PHE A 28 6.12 -10.66 6.63
C PHE A 28 5.69 -11.66 7.73
N GLY A 29 4.82 -12.62 7.39
CA GLY A 29 4.34 -13.65 8.29
C GLY A 29 3.21 -13.19 9.22
N GLY A 30 3.07 -13.84 10.38
CA GLY A 30 2.02 -13.55 11.36
C GLY A 30 0.61 -13.75 10.80
N GLN A 31 -0.26 -12.75 10.99
CA GLN A 31 -1.63 -12.76 10.46
C GLN A 31 -1.69 -12.76 8.93
N TRP A 32 -0.58 -12.41 8.26
CA TRP A 32 -0.51 -12.26 6.81
C TRP A 32 0.05 -13.47 6.06
N LYS A 33 0.37 -14.57 6.75
CA LYS A 33 0.99 -15.78 6.14
C LYS A 33 0.24 -16.35 4.92
N ASP A 34 -1.08 -16.18 4.88
CA ASP A 34 -1.97 -16.65 3.81
C ASP A 34 -2.53 -15.48 2.98
N ALA A 35 -1.99 -14.27 3.16
CA ALA A 35 -2.49 -13.07 2.52
C ALA A 35 -1.97 -12.91 1.09
N VAL A 36 -2.86 -12.52 0.19
CA VAL A 36 -2.51 -11.94 -1.09
C VAL A 36 -2.35 -10.44 -0.88
N GLY A 37 -1.12 -9.96 -1.01
CA GLY A 37 -0.82 -8.55 -0.84
C GLY A 37 0.65 -8.26 -1.02
N ILE A 38 0.98 -6.98 -0.86
CA ILE A 38 2.33 -6.44 -0.96
C ILE A 38 2.66 -5.77 0.37
N TRP A 39 3.79 -6.14 0.96
CA TRP A 39 4.46 -5.28 1.92
C TRP A 39 5.35 -4.35 1.11
N ALA A 40 5.10 -3.05 1.20
CA ALA A 40 5.82 -2.03 0.47
C ALA A 40 6.38 -0.95 1.40
N GLY A 41 7.38 -0.24 0.89
CA GLY A 41 8.02 0.89 1.54
C GLY A 41 8.74 1.72 0.48
N GLY A 42 9.12 2.95 0.80
CA GLY A 42 9.79 3.77 -0.19
C GLY A 42 10.05 5.16 0.32
N ASP A 43 11.20 5.32 0.96
CA ASP A 43 11.69 6.63 1.40
C ASP A 43 11.99 7.56 0.21
N ASP A 44 12.23 6.99 -0.98
CA ASP A 44 12.68 7.73 -2.17
C ASP A 44 11.67 7.72 -3.35
N THR A 45 10.47 7.17 -3.18
CA THR A 45 9.48 7.17 -4.28
C THR A 45 8.56 8.38 -4.18
N ALA A 46 8.59 9.21 -5.22
CA ALA A 46 7.75 10.39 -5.34
C ALA A 46 6.48 10.11 -6.18
N MET A 47 5.41 10.79 -5.79
CA MET A 47 4.22 11.02 -6.59
C MET A 47 4.54 11.95 -7.78
N PRO A 48 3.67 12.03 -8.80
CA PRO A 48 3.90 12.89 -9.97
C PRO A 48 4.07 14.39 -9.67
N ASP A 49 3.59 14.86 -8.52
CA ASP A 49 3.79 16.23 -8.00
C ASP A 49 5.16 16.44 -7.33
N GLY A 50 5.97 15.38 -7.21
CA GLY A 50 7.29 15.40 -6.61
C GLY A 50 7.31 15.16 -5.10
N LEU A 51 6.15 14.96 -4.47
CA LEU A 51 6.05 14.68 -3.03
C LEU A 51 6.20 13.17 -2.75
N PRO A 52 6.76 12.76 -1.60
CA PRO A 52 6.93 11.34 -1.29
C PRO A 52 5.57 10.65 -1.09
N ILE A 53 5.47 9.37 -1.47
CA ILE A 53 4.28 8.55 -1.20
C ILE A 53 4.04 8.41 0.31
N LEU A 54 5.13 8.22 1.07
CA LEU A 54 5.14 8.07 2.51
C LEU A 54 5.87 9.24 3.16
N TRP A 55 5.21 9.90 4.11
CA TRP A 55 5.80 10.95 4.91
C TRP A 55 6.26 10.37 6.25
N THR A 56 7.57 10.18 6.42
CA THR A 56 8.14 9.44 7.57
C THR A 56 8.30 10.27 8.84
N LEU A 57 8.15 11.60 8.76
CA LEU A 57 8.15 12.52 9.91
C LEU A 57 6.72 12.72 10.43
N GLU A 58 6.54 13.35 11.61
CA GLU A 58 5.21 13.84 12.00
C GLU A 58 4.65 14.73 10.87
N CYS A 59 3.53 14.31 10.29
CA CYS A 59 2.97 14.98 9.13
C CYS A 59 2.32 16.31 9.54
N ALA A 60 2.81 17.41 8.99
CA ALA A 60 2.28 18.76 9.21
C ALA A 60 1.40 19.24 8.04
N ASP A 61 1.15 18.40 7.03
CA ASP A 61 0.44 18.77 5.81
C ASP A 61 -0.77 17.84 5.55
N PRO A 62 -1.92 18.12 6.20
CA PRO A 62 -3.15 17.34 6.01
C PRO A 62 -3.77 17.53 4.61
N ASP A 63 -3.34 18.55 3.85
CA ASP A 63 -3.89 18.81 2.51
C ASP A 63 -3.38 17.80 1.49
N HIS A 64 -2.20 17.22 1.71
CA HIS A 64 -1.58 16.23 0.82
C HIS A 64 -1.58 14.80 1.38
N TYR A 65 -1.69 14.63 2.70
CA TYR A 65 -1.55 13.32 3.36
C TYR A 65 -2.74 12.97 4.27
N ASP A 66 -3.12 11.69 4.26
CA ASP A 66 -3.94 11.07 5.30
C ASP A 66 -3.01 10.34 6.27
N GLY A 67 -2.72 10.98 7.41
CA GLY A 67 -1.66 10.55 8.32
C GLY A 67 -0.30 10.62 7.63
N HIS A 68 0.28 9.46 7.31
CA HIS A 68 1.60 9.34 6.68
C HIS A 68 1.53 9.04 5.17
N VAL A 69 0.35 8.91 4.57
CA VAL A 69 0.19 8.41 3.20
C VAL A 69 -0.44 9.45 2.28
N HIS A 70 0.16 9.64 1.10
CA HIS A 70 -0.28 10.67 0.15
C HIS A 70 -1.68 10.41 -0.41
N HIS A 71 -2.57 11.42 -0.42
CA HIS A 71 -3.97 11.29 -0.86
C HIS A 71 -4.13 10.73 -2.28
N ALA A 72 -3.29 11.20 -3.21
CA ALA A 72 -3.35 10.72 -4.59
C ALA A 72 -2.93 9.24 -4.73
N PHE A 73 -2.07 8.73 -3.84
CA PHE A 73 -1.74 7.31 -3.78
C PHE A 73 -2.93 6.50 -3.25
N LEU A 74 -3.61 6.99 -2.21
CA LEU A 74 -4.81 6.37 -1.67
C LEU A 74 -5.95 6.30 -2.70
N ALA A 75 -6.16 7.39 -3.44
CA ALA A 75 -7.12 7.41 -4.54
C ALA A 75 -6.77 6.38 -5.63
N TRP A 76 -5.49 6.23 -5.96
CA TRP A 76 -4.99 5.27 -6.94
C TRP A 76 -5.22 3.81 -6.49
N LEU A 77 -5.03 3.50 -5.21
CA LEU A 77 -5.35 2.18 -4.62
C LEU A 77 -6.84 1.90 -4.65
N LYS A 78 -7.66 2.87 -4.22
CA LYS A 78 -9.11 2.74 -4.17
C LYS A 78 -9.72 2.46 -5.54
N ALA A 79 -9.22 3.12 -6.59
CA ALA A 79 -9.66 2.90 -7.97
C ALA A 79 -9.46 1.46 -8.46
N ARG A 80 -8.59 0.68 -7.81
CA ARG A 80 -8.29 -0.72 -8.11
C ARG A 80 -9.01 -1.70 -7.18
N GLY A 81 -9.82 -1.20 -6.25
CA GLY A 81 -10.41 -2.02 -5.19
C GLY A 81 -9.35 -2.59 -4.25
N TRP A 82 -8.28 -1.84 -4.00
CA TRP A 82 -7.23 -2.19 -3.04
C TRP A 82 -7.36 -1.30 -1.80
N ALA A 83 -6.86 -1.82 -0.70
CA ALA A 83 -6.81 -1.14 0.59
C ALA A 83 -5.38 -1.23 1.14
N TYR A 84 -5.12 -0.46 2.18
CA TYR A 84 -3.83 -0.47 2.87
C TYR A 84 -4.01 -0.51 4.38
N GLU A 85 -2.99 -1.04 5.06
CA GLU A 85 -2.75 -0.87 6.48
C GLU A 85 -1.36 -0.26 6.65
N LEU A 86 -1.26 0.76 7.50
CA LEU A 86 0.03 1.35 7.86
C LEU A 86 0.64 0.52 9.00
N TYR A 87 1.78 -0.13 8.76
CA TYR A 87 2.49 -0.88 9.79
C TYR A 87 3.35 0.05 10.67
N ASP A 88 4.08 0.95 10.02
CA ASP A 88 4.80 2.06 10.61
C ASP A 88 4.86 3.23 9.61
N ALA A 89 5.51 4.35 9.97
CA ALA A 89 5.55 5.54 9.13
C ALA A 89 6.23 5.35 7.76
N ALA A 90 6.96 4.24 7.54
CA ALA A 90 7.68 3.95 6.30
C ALA A 90 7.21 2.64 5.60
N THR A 91 6.26 1.92 6.20
CA THR A 91 5.86 0.58 5.76
C THR A 91 4.35 0.45 5.60
N LEU A 92 3.93 0.02 4.41
CA LEU A 92 2.54 -0.25 4.05
C LEU A 92 2.31 -1.73 3.78
N PHE A 93 1.17 -2.23 4.22
CA PHE A 93 0.61 -3.48 3.72
C PHE A 93 -0.53 -3.16 2.77
N ILE A 94 -0.38 -3.50 1.50
CA ILE A 94 -1.35 -3.27 0.44
C ILE A 94 -2.03 -4.59 0.12
N VAL A 95 -3.36 -4.63 0.20
CA VAL A 95 -4.16 -5.86 0.03
C VAL A 95 -5.40 -5.57 -0.84
N PRO A 96 -6.03 -6.59 -1.45
CA PRO A 96 -7.37 -6.41 -2.01
C PRO A 96 -8.35 -5.91 -0.92
N GLN A 97 -9.27 -5.01 -1.27
CA GLN A 97 -10.27 -4.44 -0.37
C GLN A 97 -11.07 -5.53 0.38
N SER A 98 -11.30 -6.67 -0.27
CA SER A 98 -12.00 -7.82 0.32
C SER A 98 -11.34 -8.37 1.58
N TYR A 99 -10.07 -8.07 1.87
CA TYR A 99 -9.44 -8.43 3.15
C TYR A 99 -10.05 -7.69 4.35
N PHE A 100 -10.53 -6.47 4.15
CA PHE A 100 -11.18 -5.66 5.19
C PHE A 100 -12.69 -5.87 5.26
N ASP A 101 -13.29 -6.42 4.20
CA ASP A 101 -14.72 -6.76 4.16
C ASP A 101 -15.03 -8.09 4.86
N LEU A 102 -13.99 -8.85 5.24
CA LEU A 102 -14.15 -10.05 6.06
C LEU A 102 -14.43 -9.63 7.52
N PRO A 103 -15.42 -10.24 8.18
CA PRO A 103 -15.60 -10.02 9.61
C PRO A 103 -14.28 -10.34 10.32
N LEU A 104 -13.82 -9.41 11.16
CA LEU A 104 -12.62 -9.55 11.97
C LEU A 104 -12.62 -10.97 12.57
N ARG A 105 -11.65 -11.79 12.16
CA ARG A 105 -11.48 -13.13 12.72
C ARG A 105 -10.93 -12.93 14.14
N SER A 106 -11.86 -12.80 15.10
CA SER A 106 -11.61 -12.84 16.54
C SER A 106 -11.06 -14.19 16.97
#